data_AF-A0A5R1P2T2-F1
#
_entry.id   AF-A0A5R1P2T2-F1
#
_cell.length_a   1.000
_cell.length_b   1.000
_cell.length_c   1.000
_cell.angle_alpha   90.00
_cell.angle_beta   90.00
_cell.angle_gamma   90.00
#
_symmetry.space_group_name_H-M   'P 1'
#
loop_
_entity.id
_entity.type
_entity.pdbx_description
1 polymer ?
#
loop_
_entity_poly.entity_id
_entity_poly.type
_entity_poly.pdbx_seq_one_letter_code
_entity_poly.pdbx_strand_id
1 'polypeptide(L)'
;MAVVTIDSEPAPTPPVAADKVFVVHGRNLAARDSMFVFLRSLGLKPLEWTQALALTGSASPYIGEVLDRAFDHAQAIVVLMTPDDIAYIDLPYADGVDDPERTPTPQARPNVLFEAGMAMGRNPNRTVLVELGAIRPFSDVAGRHAVRLNNSPHTRIDLANRLQNAGCPVDRTGADWMTAGDFTPPDTSNGLTRARRIASNDRRGPRVDARWISNGSGHFDELKVTNNGSAPLFNVTFDVPEGLKGITFHQDGPLKRLPAGKSFTVRVDAAGKHTMGGSIVPDQFDILVLAELEDSTAFQEEVFIDMNG
;
A
#
# COMPACT_ATOMS: atom_id res chain seq x y z
N MET A 1 -18.30 53.02 -6.61
CA MET A 1 -16.88 52.63 -6.45
C MET A 1 -16.69 52.30 -4.97
N ALA A 2 -16.74 51.01 -4.61
CA ALA A 2 -16.48 50.58 -3.24
C ALA A 2 -14.99 50.28 -3.11
N VAL A 3 -14.29 51.05 -2.28
CA VAL A 3 -12.90 50.78 -1.91
C VAL A 3 -12.92 49.62 -0.93
N VAL A 4 -12.47 48.46 -1.37
CA VAL A 4 -12.22 47.31 -0.50
C VAL A 4 -10.90 47.58 0.20
N THR A 5 -10.97 47.98 1.47
CA THR A 5 -9.80 48.03 2.34
C THR A 5 -9.38 46.59 2.62
N ILE A 6 -8.24 46.20 2.07
CA ILE A 6 -7.58 44.94 2.39
C ILE A 6 -6.92 45.14 3.75
N ASP A 7 -7.56 44.67 4.83
CA ASP A 7 -6.90 44.55 6.11
C ASP A 7 -5.72 43.58 5.94
N SER A 8 -4.50 44.10 6.08
CA SER A 8 -3.29 43.29 6.09
C SER A 8 -3.33 42.40 7.34
N GLU A 9 -3.41 41.09 7.13
CA GLU A 9 -3.31 40.09 8.18
C GLU A 9 -1.99 40.31 8.97
N PRO A 10 -2.02 40.37 10.31
CA PRO A 10 -0.81 40.61 11.09
C PRO A 10 0.21 39.49 10.85
N ALA A 11 1.49 39.88 10.72
CA ALA A 11 2.57 38.92 10.56
C ALA A 11 2.52 37.85 11.66
N PRO A 12 2.69 36.55 11.34
CA PRO A 12 2.60 35.48 12.31
C PRO A 12 3.60 35.72 13.44
N THR A 13 3.12 35.61 14.67
CA THR A 13 3.92 35.80 15.88
C THR A 13 5.04 34.76 15.89
N PRO A 14 6.31 35.13 16.16
CA PRO A 14 7.39 34.15 16.21
C PRO A 14 7.11 33.11 17.30
N PRO A 15 7.37 31.82 17.03
CA PRO A 15 7.05 30.75 17.96
C PRO A 15 7.85 30.85 19.27
N VAL A 16 7.24 30.37 20.34
CA VAL A 16 7.65 30.59 21.76
C VAL A 16 9.04 30.02 22.10
N ALA A 17 9.56 29.08 21.31
CA ALA A 17 10.90 28.52 21.49
C ALA A 17 11.59 28.26 20.14
N ALA A 18 12.67 28.99 19.87
CA ALA A 18 13.38 28.97 18.58
C ALA A 18 14.05 27.62 18.25
N ASP A 19 14.26 26.75 19.23
CA ASP A 19 14.93 25.45 19.08
C ASP A 19 13.98 24.28 18.78
N LYS A 20 12.66 24.47 18.87
CA LYS A 20 11.68 23.40 18.64
C LYS A 20 11.45 23.15 17.15
N VAL A 21 11.42 21.88 16.75
CA VAL A 21 11.12 21.49 15.37
C VAL A 21 10.01 20.46 15.37
N PHE A 22 8.93 20.70 14.63
CA PHE A 22 7.89 19.69 14.44
C PHE A 22 8.24 18.84 13.22
N VAL A 23 8.13 17.51 13.34
CA VAL A 23 8.45 16.58 12.26
C VAL A 23 7.19 15.85 11.84
N VAL A 24 6.71 16.17 10.64
CA VAL A 24 5.67 15.42 9.95
C VAL A 24 6.32 14.21 9.29
N HIS A 25 5.83 13.00 9.57
CA HIS A 25 6.43 11.77 9.06
C HIS A 25 5.39 10.66 8.88
N GLY A 26 5.73 9.67 8.04
CA GLY A 26 4.89 8.50 7.81
C GLY A 26 5.14 7.35 8.80
N ARG A 27 4.96 6.12 8.34
CA ARG A 27 5.21 4.87 9.09
C ARG A 27 6.65 4.39 9.05
N ASN A 28 7.54 5.02 8.27
CA ASN A 28 8.97 4.74 8.35
C ASN A 28 9.58 5.33 9.64
N LEU A 29 9.43 4.60 10.75
CA LEU A 29 9.90 5.03 12.07
C LEU A 29 11.42 5.12 12.15
N ALA A 30 12.15 4.27 11.42
CA ALA A 30 13.61 4.34 11.38
C ALA A 30 14.10 5.68 10.78
N ALA A 31 13.50 6.11 9.66
CA ALA A 31 13.81 7.41 9.07
C ALA A 31 13.45 8.57 10.01
N ARG A 32 12.30 8.46 10.71
CA ARG A 32 11.90 9.44 11.72
C ARG A 32 12.92 9.52 12.86
N ASP A 33 13.34 8.39 13.40
CA ASP A 33 14.27 8.35 14.53
C ASP A 33 15.64 8.88 14.13
N SER A 34 16.12 8.55 12.92
CA SER A 34 17.32 9.16 12.32
C SER A 34 17.20 10.68 12.21
N MET A 35 16.05 11.20 11.77
CA MET A 35 15.81 12.65 11.70
C MET A 35 15.85 13.28 13.10
N PHE A 36 15.31 12.62 14.12
CA PHE A 36 15.34 13.13 15.49
C PHE A 36 16.76 13.17 16.04
N VAL A 37 17.57 12.14 15.78
CA VAL A 37 19.00 12.11 16.13
C VAL A 37 19.75 13.25 15.44
N PHE A 38 19.51 13.44 14.14
CA PHE A 38 20.12 14.54 13.39
C PHE A 38 19.75 15.92 13.94
N LEU A 39 18.46 16.19 14.17
CA LEU A 39 18.00 17.47 14.73
C LEU A 39 18.61 17.73 16.12
N ARG A 40 18.67 16.72 16.98
CA ARG A 40 19.31 16.83 18.31
C ARG A 40 20.81 17.11 18.21
N SER A 41 21.50 16.51 17.23
CA SER A 41 22.93 16.78 16.99
C SER A 41 23.22 18.22 16.55
N LEU A 42 22.20 18.92 16.02
CA LEU A 42 22.24 20.34 15.67
C LEU A 42 21.78 21.26 16.82
N GLY A 43 21.61 20.71 18.03
CA GLY A 43 21.10 21.46 19.20
C GLY A 43 19.59 21.73 19.17
N LEU A 44 18.85 21.16 18.22
CA LEU A 44 17.40 21.37 18.08
C LEU A 44 16.60 20.31 18.85
N LYS A 45 15.34 20.64 19.16
CA LYS A 45 14.43 19.81 19.95
C LYS A 45 13.26 19.35 19.08
N PRO A 46 13.34 18.14 18.49
CA PRO A 46 12.20 17.59 17.76
C PRO A 46 11.01 17.38 18.72
N LEU A 47 9.85 17.91 18.36
CA LEU A 47 8.61 17.73 19.10
C LEU A 47 8.04 16.34 18.86
N GLU A 48 7.85 15.60 19.95
CA GLU A 48 7.16 14.31 19.91
C GLU A 48 5.65 14.50 19.84
N TRP A 49 4.95 13.55 19.22
CA TRP A 49 3.49 13.59 19.11
C TRP A 49 2.79 13.71 20.46
N THR A 50 3.26 13.00 21.49
CA THR A 50 2.76 13.08 22.87
C THR A 50 2.93 14.47 23.48
N GLN A 51 4.01 15.18 23.13
CA GLN A 51 4.22 16.56 23.55
C GLN A 51 3.24 17.49 22.83
N ALA A 52 3.02 17.29 21.53
CA ALA A 52 2.03 18.07 20.77
C ALA A 52 0.59 17.85 21.30
N LEU A 53 0.23 16.60 21.64
CA LEU A 53 -1.04 16.28 22.30
C LEU A 53 -1.19 17.03 23.62
N ALA A 54 -0.16 17.01 24.47
CA ALA A 54 -0.19 17.70 25.77
C ALA A 54 -0.40 19.22 25.64
N LEU A 55 0.07 19.85 24.55
CA LEU A 55 -0.15 21.27 24.27
C LEU A 55 -1.63 21.62 24.03
N THR A 56 -2.47 20.65 23.68
CA THR A 56 -3.91 20.88 23.52
C THR A 56 -4.63 21.04 24.86
N GLY A 57 -4.08 20.48 25.94
CA GLY A 57 -4.75 20.43 27.25
C GLY A 57 -6.01 19.55 27.27
N SER A 58 -6.31 18.85 26.17
CA SER A 58 -7.47 17.96 26.04
C SER A 58 -7.07 16.50 26.23
N ALA A 59 -7.94 15.71 26.88
CA ALA A 59 -7.75 14.27 27.01
C ALA A 59 -7.90 13.52 25.67
N SER A 60 -8.64 14.11 24.71
CA SER A 60 -8.90 13.52 23.39
C SER A 60 -9.07 14.63 22.34
N PRO A 61 -7.98 15.33 21.96
CA PRO A 61 -8.05 16.43 20.99
C PRO A 61 -8.35 15.92 19.57
N TYR A 62 -8.95 16.78 18.76
CA TYR A 62 -9.04 16.56 17.32
C TYR A 62 -7.65 16.70 16.68
N ILE A 63 -7.34 15.89 15.67
CA ILE A 63 -6.02 15.87 15.01
C ILE A 63 -5.59 17.25 14.52
N GLY A 64 -6.51 18.03 13.95
CA GLY A 64 -6.24 19.38 13.48
C GLY A 64 -5.83 20.33 14.60
N GLU A 65 -6.42 20.20 15.79
CA GLU A 65 -6.04 20.99 16.96
C GLU A 65 -4.61 20.67 17.42
N VAL A 66 -4.22 19.39 17.41
CA VAL A 66 -2.85 18.97 17.74
C VAL A 66 -1.85 19.58 16.76
N LEU A 67 -2.17 19.55 15.47
CA LEU A 67 -1.33 20.12 14.41
C LEU A 67 -1.22 21.65 14.54
N ASP A 68 -2.34 22.34 14.81
CA ASP A 68 -2.35 23.77 15.06
C ASP A 68 -1.43 24.13 16.23
N ARG A 69 -1.55 23.42 17.36
CA ARG A 69 -0.68 23.63 18.51
C ARG A 69 0.78 23.33 18.19
N ALA A 70 1.06 22.25 17.45
CA ALA A 70 2.42 21.91 17.05
C ALA A 70 3.05 23.00 16.17
N PHE A 71 2.31 23.51 15.19
CA PHE A 71 2.76 24.58 14.30
C PHE A 71 2.99 25.90 15.05
N ASP A 72 2.15 26.24 16.01
CA ASP A 72 2.30 27.46 16.81
C ASP A 72 3.52 27.41 17.76
N HIS A 73 3.95 26.20 18.16
CA HIS A 73 5.03 26.03 19.15
C HIS A 73 6.39 25.62 18.56
N ALA A 74 6.46 25.23 17.28
CA ALA A 74 7.71 24.82 16.63
C ALA A 74 8.31 25.95 15.78
N GLN A 75 9.62 26.23 15.88
CA GLN A 75 10.30 27.18 15.01
C GLN A 75 10.31 26.76 13.54
N ALA A 76 10.51 25.47 13.27
CA ALA A 76 10.46 24.90 11.94
C ALA A 76 9.57 23.66 11.89
N ILE A 77 9.02 23.39 10.71
CA ILE A 77 8.26 22.18 10.40
C ILE A 77 9.05 21.42 9.34
N VAL A 78 9.55 20.24 9.69
CA VAL A 78 10.20 19.33 8.74
C VAL A 78 9.18 18.32 8.27
N VAL A 79 8.91 18.30 6.97
CA VAL A 79 8.07 17.27 6.34
C VAL A 79 8.99 16.19 5.77
N LEU A 80 9.08 15.06 6.47
CA LEU A 80 9.88 13.91 6.06
C LEU A 80 9.04 12.98 5.19
N MET A 81 9.26 13.07 3.87
CA MET A 81 8.63 12.26 2.86
C MET A 81 9.49 11.03 2.56
N THR A 82 8.96 9.87 2.90
CA THR A 82 9.54 8.55 2.63
C THR A 82 8.61 7.74 1.73
N PRO A 83 9.13 6.75 0.97
CA PRO A 83 8.35 5.89 0.08
C PRO A 83 7.51 4.85 0.85
N ASP A 84 6.56 5.33 1.66
CA ASP A 84 5.79 4.50 2.59
C ASP A 84 4.60 3.79 1.93
N ASP A 85 3.97 4.43 0.95
CA ASP A 85 2.84 3.88 0.19
C ASP A 85 3.23 3.75 -1.30
N ILE A 86 2.50 2.93 -2.05
CA ILE A 86 2.62 2.81 -3.50
C ILE A 86 1.35 3.36 -4.17
N ALA A 87 1.50 4.13 -5.24
CA ALA A 87 0.38 4.66 -6.02
C ALA A 87 0.60 4.47 -7.53
N TYR A 88 -0.51 4.48 -8.26
CA TYR A 88 -0.57 4.56 -9.72
C TYR A 88 -1.87 5.25 -10.11
N ILE A 89 -1.88 5.89 -11.27
CA ILE A 89 -3.08 6.51 -11.83
C ILE A 89 -4.02 5.43 -12.36
N ASP A 90 -5.34 5.64 -12.23
CA ASP A 90 -6.29 4.78 -12.92
C ASP A 90 -6.14 4.99 -14.44
N LEU A 91 -6.06 3.89 -15.19
CA LEU A 91 -5.66 3.90 -16.59
C LEU A 91 -6.52 4.80 -17.49
N PRO A 92 -7.85 4.93 -17.28
CA PRO A 92 -8.67 5.87 -18.06
C PRO A 92 -8.32 7.35 -17.85
N TYR A 93 -7.62 7.69 -16.77
CA TYR A 93 -7.18 9.05 -16.45
C TYR A 93 -5.69 9.30 -16.75
N ALA A 94 -4.96 8.29 -17.24
CA ALA A 94 -3.56 8.43 -17.62
C ALA A 94 -3.40 9.32 -18.86
N ASP A 95 -2.32 10.12 -18.89
CA ASP A 95 -1.98 10.96 -20.04
C ASP A 95 -1.24 10.14 -21.12
N GLY A 96 -1.98 9.25 -21.78
CA GLY A 96 -1.46 8.40 -22.85
C GLY A 96 -0.73 7.16 -22.32
N VAL A 97 -0.04 6.45 -23.24
CA VAL A 97 0.57 5.15 -22.90
C VAL A 97 1.90 5.26 -22.17
N ASP A 98 2.58 6.39 -22.30
CA ASP A 98 3.92 6.60 -21.74
C ASP A 98 3.88 7.37 -20.41
N ASP A 99 2.70 7.63 -19.87
CA ASP A 99 2.53 8.29 -18.58
C ASP A 99 3.23 7.46 -17.47
N PRO A 100 4.26 8.02 -16.79
CA PRO A 100 5.01 7.31 -15.77
C PRO A 100 4.14 6.91 -14.57
N GLU A 101 3.03 7.61 -14.32
CA GLU A 101 2.11 7.35 -13.22
C GLU A 101 1.27 6.08 -13.45
N ARG A 102 1.27 5.52 -14.67
CA ARG A 102 0.68 4.19 -14.95
C ARG A 102 1.41 3.06 -14.25
N THR A 103 2.68 3.29 -13.90
CA THR A 103 3.48 2.30 -13.18
C THR A 103 3.35 2.49 -11.68
N PRO A 104 3.33 1.40 -10.87
CA PRO A 104 3.37 1.52 -9.43
C PRO A 104 4.62 2.31 -9.02
N THR A 105 4.41 3.46 -8.38
CA THR A 105 5.47 4.35 -7.94
C THR A 105 5.37 4.58 -6.43
N PRO A 106 6.50 4.60 -5.70
CA PRO A 106 6.47 4.88 -4.27
C PRO A 106 6.11 6.35 -4.00
N GLN A 107 5.41 6.62 -2.91
CA GLN A 107 5.03 7.96 -2.48
C GLN A 107 4.99 8.08 -0.95
N ALA A 108 4.98 9.32 -0.46
CA ALA A 108 4.65 9.59 0.94
C ALA A 108 3.19 9.21 1.25
N ARG A 109 2.90 8.90 2.51
CA ARG A 109 1.52 8.59 2.93
C ARG A 109 0.59 9.77 2.69
N PRO A 110 -0.69 9.55 2.33
CA PRO A 110 -1.66 10.64 2.15
C PRO A 110 -1.75 11.60 3.34
N ASN A 111 -1.66 11.09 4.57
CA ASN A 111 -1.66 11.93 5.78
C ASN A 111 -0.48 12.90 5.80
N VAL A 112 0.72 12.43 5.42
CA VAL A 112 1.94 13.25 5.34
C VAL A 112 1.77 14.34 4.29
N LEU A 113 1.20 14.00 3.12
CA LEU A 113 0.93 14.96 2.05
C LEU A 113 -0.11 16.02 2.49
N PHE A 114 -1.16 15.61 3.20
CA PHE A 114 -2.18 16.51 3.73
C PHE A 114 -1.60 17.46 4.79
N GLU A 115 -0.84 16.93 5.75
CA GLU A 115 -0.14 17.71 6.77
C GLU A 115 0.92 18.66 6.18
N ALA A 116 1.62 18.22 5.12
CA ALA A 116 2.51 19.08 4.35
C ALA A 116 1.75 20.25 3.72
N GLY A 117 0.58 19.99 3.11
CA GLY A 117 -0.30 21.03 2.57
C GLY A 117 -0.71 22.06 3.62
N MET A 118 -1.13 21.60 4.82
CA MET A 118 -1.49 22.50 5.93
C MET A 118 -0.30 23.31 6.44
N ALA A 119 0.85 22.66 6.66
CA ALA A 119 2.07 23.33 7.10
C ALA A 119 2.52 24.38 6.09
N MET A 120 2.50 24.05 4.80
CA MET A 120 2.85 24.97 3.72
C MET A 120 1.87 26.13 3.54
N GLY A 121 0.58 25.89 3.74
CA GLY A 121 -0.46 26.93 3.62
C GLY A 121 -0.37 27.93 4.75
N ARG A 122 -0.11 27.47 5.98
CA ARG A 122 -0.09 28.29 7.19
C ARG A 122 1.28 28.86 7.53
N ASN A 123 2.34 28.13 7.23
CA ASN A 123 3.71 28.41 7.66
C ASN A 123 4.75 28.24 6.54
N PRO A 124 4.58 28.90 5.38
CA PRO A 124 5.39 28.66 4.19
C PRO A 124 6.89 28.94 4.39
N ASN A 125 7.25 29.96 5.18
CA ASN A 125 8.64 30.39 5.36
C ASN A 125 9.45 29.48 6.29
N ARG A 126 8.78 28.63 7.07
CA ARG A 126 9.41 27.76 8.09
C ARG A 126 9.05 26.28 7.90
N THR A 127 8.49 25.93 6.75
CA THR A 127 8.22 24.54 6.35
C THR A 127 9.33 24.06 5.42
N VAL A 128 10.03 23.01 5.82
CA VAL A 128 11.14 22.41 5.09
C VAL A 128 10.72 21.03 4.59
N LEU A 129 10.66 20.87 3.27
CA LEU A 129 10.35 19.60 2.63
C LEU A 129 11.61 18.75 2.49
N VAL A 130 11.54 17.49 2.92
CA VAL A 130 12.66 16.54 2.89
C VAL A 130 12.20 15.25 2.24
N GLU A 131 12.90 14.82 1.19
CA GLU A 131 12.70 13.56 0.50
C GLU A 131 13.81 12.59 0.91
N LEU A 132 13.44 11.40 1.38
CA LEU A 132 14.40 10.32 1.66
C LEU A 132 14.02 9.08 0.83
N GLY A 133 14.79 8.87 -0.24
CA GLY A 133 14.56 7.82 -1.22
C GLY A 133 13.85 8.29 -2.48
N ALA A 134 13.51 7.33 -3.35
CA ALA A 134 12.80 7.62 -4.60
C ALA A 134 11.29 7.71 -4.31
N ILE A 135 10.73 8.90 -4.49
CA ILE A 135 9.30 9.15 -4.38
C ILE A 135 8.76 9.75 -5.68
N ARG A 136 7.49 9.48 -5.97
CA ARG A 136 6.75 10.11 -7.07
C ARG A 136 6.83 11.63 -6.92
N PRO A 137 7.09 12.36 -8.01
CA PRO A 137 7.08 13.82 -7.99
C PRO A 137 5.72 14.33 -7.51
N PHE A 138 5.74 15.22 -6.52
CA PHE A 138 4.55 15.92 -6.06
C PHE A 138 4.45 17.24 -6.86
N SER A 139 3.92 17.14 -8.08
CA SER A 139 3.99 18.15 -9.16
C SER A 139 3.46 19.55 -8.76
N ASP A 140 2.51 19.65 -7.84
CA ASP A 140 1.98 20.94 -7.35
C ASP A 140 2.91 21.69 -6.39
N VAL A 141 4.04 21.08 -6.01
CA VAL A 141 5.11 21.71 -5.22
C VAL A 141 6.27 22.19 -6.10
N ALA A 142 6.13 22.15 -7.43
CA ALA A 142 7.18 22.51 -8.40
C ALA A 142 7.80 23.92 -8.21
N GLY A 143 7.18 24.82 -7.44
CA GLY A 143 7.76 26.11 -7.05
C GLY A 143 8.65 26.10 -5.78
N ARG A 144 8.72 24.99 -5.03
CA ARG A 144 9.50 24.87 -3.79
C ARG A 144 10.47 23.71 -3.87
N HIS A 145 11.76 24.01 -3.68
CA HIS A 145 12.80 23.00 -3.65
C HIS A 145 12.65 22.12 -2.41
N ALA A 146 12.66 20.79 -2.55
CA ALA A 146 12.84 19.86 -1.44
C ALA A 146 14.33 19.56 -1.20
N VAL A 147 14.69 19.13 0.00
CA VAL A 147 16.01 18.53 0.28
C VAL A 147 15.92 17.05 -0.05
N ARG A 148 16.68 16.59 -1.04
CA ARG A 148 16.85 15.14 -1.30
C ARG A 148 17.94 14.61 -0.37
N LEU A 149 17.52 14.15 0.80
CA LEU A 149 18.43 13.77 1.87
C LEU A 149 19.03 12.38 1.62
N ASN A 150 20.31 12.25 1.91
CA ASN A 150 21.01 10.97 1.96
C ASN A 150 22.15 11.04 3.00
N ASN A 151 22.98 10.00 3.08
CA ASN A 151 24.11 9.96 4.02
C ASN A 151 25.30 10.88 3.66
N SER A 152 25.25 11.62 2.55
CA SER A 152 26.33 12.54 2.19
C SER A 152 26.33 13.81 3.05
N PRO A 153 27.50 14.34 3.44
CA PRO A 153 27.60 15.62 4.15
C PRO A 153 26.92 16.78 3.41
N HIS A 154 26.94 16.79 2.08
CA HIS A 154 26.36 17.85 1.27
C HIS A 154 24.85 18.05 1.53
N THR A 155 24.07 16.96 1.52
CA THR A 155 22.62 17.04 1.74
C THR A 155 22.26 17.38 3.19
N ARG A 156 23.10 16.95 4.14
CA ARG A 156 22.97 17.32 5.57
C ARG A 156 23.24 18.81 5.79
N ILE A 157 24.24 19.37 5.11
CA ILE A 157 24.52 20.81 5.10
C ILE A 157 23.34 21.59 4.50
N ASP A 158 22.74 21.13 3.40
CA ASP A 158 21.55 21.78 2.82
C ASP A 158 20.38 21.80 3.83
N LEU A 159 20.08 20.67 4.48
CA LEU A 159 19.03 20.63 5.51
C LEU A 159 19.34 21.57 6.68
N ALA A 160 20.58 21.57 7.18
CA ALA A 160 21.02 22.47 8.25
C ALA A 160 20.89 23.95 7.84
N ASN A 161 21.19 24.30 6.59
CA ASN A 161 21.03 25.67 6.07
C ASN A 161 19.56 26.09 6.03
N ARG A 162 18.66 25.18 5.63
CA ARG A 162 17.23 25.47 5.58
C ARG A 162 16.61 25.62 6.97
N LEU A 163 17.04 24.80 7.93
CA LEU A 163 16.64 24.95 9.33
C LEU A 163 17.11 26.30 9.89
N GLN A 164 18.34 26.72 9.59
CA GLN A 164 18.83 28.03 9.97
C GLN A 164 18.04 29.17 9.32
N ASN A 165 17.73 29.06 8.03
CA ASN A 165 16.89 30.03 7.30
C ASN A 165 15.45 30.08 7.83
N ALA A 166 14.94 28.96 8.37
CA ALA A 166 13.66 28.89 9.07
C ALA A 166 13.72 29.50 10.49
N GLY A 167 14.87 30.03 10.91
CA GLY A 167 15.07 30.72 12.20
C GLY A 167 15.54 29.81 13.34
N CYS A 168 15.90 28.56 13.08
CA CYS A 168 16.42 27.68 14.11
C CYS A 168 17.87 28.05 14.51
N PRO A 169 18.23 28.01 15.81
CA PRO A 169 19.58 28.21 16.30
C PRO A 169 20.42 26.93 16.08
N VAL A 170 20.74 26.65 14.82
CA VAL A 170 21.49 25.44 14.42
C VAL A 170 22.91 25.49 14.95
N ASP A 171 23.27 24.56 15.85
CA ASP A 171 24.64 24.34 16.30
C ASP A 171 25.37 23.42 15.30
N ARG A 172 26.49 23.92 14.75
CA ARG A 172 27.35 23.18 13.81
C ARG A 172 28.76 22.97 14.35
N THR A 173 28.95 23.15 15.66
CA THR A 173 30.23 22.97 16.31
C THR A 173 30.65 21.50 16.24
N GLY A 174 31.88 21.23 15.80
CA GLY A 174 32.35 19.86 15.55
C GLY A 174 31.86 19.26 14.23
N ALA A 175 32.04 17.95 14.08
CA ALA A 175 31.72 17.22 12.84
C ALA A 175 30.69 16.09 13.04
N ASP A 176 30.34 15.73 14.27
CA ASP A 176 29.50 14.56 14.58
C ASP A 176 28.09 14.65 13.97
N TRP A 177 27.54 15.86 13.86
CA TRP A 177 26.24 16.10 13.22
C TRP A 177 26.23 15.71 11.73
N MET A 178 27.39 15.67 11.07
CA MET A 178 27.52 15.27 9.66
C MET A 178 27.30 13.78 9.44
N THR A 179 27.28 12.96 10.50
CA THR A 179 27.02 11.52 10.42
C THR A 179 25.85 11.08 11.30
N ALA A 180 25.24 12.00 12.05
CA ALA A 180 24.14 11.72 12.97
C ALA A 180 22.87 11.22 12.27
N GLY A 181 22.39 10.03 12.64
CA GLY A 181 21.24 9.37 12.01
C GLY A 181 21.60 8.71 10.68
N ASP A 182 20.86 7.65 10.32
CA ASP A 182 21.03 6.93 9.06
C ASP A 182 19.98 7.37 8.03
N PHE A 183 20.45 7.96 6.94
CA PHE A 183 19.66 8.40 5.78
C PHE A 183 19.99 7.56 4.55
N THR A 184 20.20 6.26 4.73
CA THR A 184 20.20 5.31 3.62
C THR A 184 18.79 5.29 2.99
N PRO A 185 18.66 5.51 1.66
CA PRO A 185 17.38 5.41 0.98
C PRO A 185 16.67 4.09 1.28
N PRO A 186 15.37 4.11 1.66
CA PRO A 186 14.62 2.89 1.87
C PRO A 186 14.55 2.04 0.60
N ASP A 187 14.72 0.72 0.74
CA ASP A 187 14.56 -0.22 -0.37
C ASP A 187 13.07 -0.38 -0.73
N THR A 188 12.70 0.09 -1.92
CA THR A 188 11.33 0.04 -2.43
C THR A 188 11.04 -1.19 -3.29
N SER A 189 12.04 -2.03 -3.58
CA SER A 189 11.92 -3.18 -4.50
C SER A 189 10.88 -4.20 -4.03
N ASN A 190 10.83 -4.48 -2.72
CA ASN A 190 9.89 -5.44 -2.11
C ASN A 190 8.45 -4.90 -1.99
N GLY A 191 8.26 -3.58 -1.91
CA GLY A 191 6.95 -2.94 -1.82
C GLY A 191 6.20 -2.91 -3.16
N LEU A 192 6.95 -2.70 -4.24
CA LEU A 192 6.44 -2.70 -5.62
C LEU A 192 5.88 -4.07 -6.03
N THR A 193 6.46 -5.17 -5.54
CA THR A 193 5.95 -6.53 -5.77
C THR A 193 4.63 -6.79 -5.03
N ARG A 194 4.41 -6.13 -3.87
CA ARG A 194 3.19 -6.28 -3.06
C ARG A 194 2.01 -5.41 -3.54
N ALA A 195 2.29 -4.25 -4.14
CA ALA A 195 1.27 -3.43 -4.80
C ALA A 195 0.64 -4.12 -6.02
N ARG A 196 1.25 -5.22 -6.51
CA ARG A 196 0.72 -6.07 -7.58
C ARG A 196 -0.33 -7.11 -7.11
N ARG A 197 -0.76 -7.14 -5.85
CA ARG A 197 -1.93 -7.92 -5.39
C ARG A 197 -3.14 -6.98 -5.17
N ILE A 198 -4.29 -7.04 -5.84
CA ILE A 198 -4.83 -7.87 -6.95
C ILE A 198 -5.80 -6.94 -7.71
N ALA A 199 -5.52 -6.60 -8.96
CA ALA A 199 -6.62 -6.43 -9.91
C ALA A 199 -6.90 -7.83 -10.45
N SER A 200 -8.13 -8.32 -10.29
CA SER A 200 -8.62 -9.60 -10.81
C SER A 200 -8.62 -9.69 -12.36
N ASN A 201 -7.89 -8.80 -13.03
CA ASN A 201 -7.82 -8.66 -14.48
C ASN A 201 -6.51 -9.18 -15.08
N ASP A 202 -5.52 -9.60 -14.28
CA ASP A 202 -4.31 -10.26 -14.80
C ASP A 202 -4.52 -11.78 -15.04
N ARG A 203 -5.79 -12.23 -15.13
CA ARG A 203 -6.12 -13.58 -15.57
C ARG A 203 -5.94 -13.68 -17.08
N ARG A 204 -4.69 -13.58 -17.55
CA ARG A 204 -4.34 -13.82 -18.95
C ARG A 204 -4.28 -15.32 -19.18
N GLY A 205 -5.43 -15.89 -19.52
CA GLY A 205 -5.52 -17.28 -19.96
C GLY A 205 -6.78 -17.99 -19.46
N PRO A 206 -7.06 -19.17 -20.03
CA PRO A 206 -8.06 -20.07 -19.48
C PRO A 206 -7.64 -20.51 -18.09
N ARG A 207 -8.59 -20.47 -17.14
CA ARG A 207 -8.37 -20.91 -15.77
C ARG A 207 -9.66 -21.45 -15.18
N VAL A 208 -9.58 -22.54 -14.45
CA VAL A 208 -10.69 -23.15 -13.76
C VAL A 208 -10.33 -23.39 -12.30
N ASP A 209 -11.36 -23.43 -11.47
CA ASP A 209 -11.25 -23.73 -10.04
C ASP A 209 -12.46 -24.57 -9.66
N ALA A 210 -12.35 -25.37 -8.61
CA ALA A 210 -13.39 -26.29 -8.20
C ALA A 210 -13.44 -26.38 -6.68
N ARG A 211 -14.66 -26.46 -6.16
CA ARG A 211 -14.91 -26.52 -4.72
C ARG A 211 -15.85 -27.66 -4.39
N TRP A 212 -15.47 -28.46 -3.39
CA TRP A 212 -16.34 -29.47 -2.81
C TRP A 212 -17.42 -28.84 -1.93
N ILE A 213 -18.64 -29.34 -2.05
CA ILE A 213 -19.80 -28.96 -1.24
C ILE A 213 -20.35 -30.24 -0.66
N SER A 214 -20.24 -30.40 0.67
CA SER A 214 -20.81 -31.57 1.32
C SER A 214 -22.28 -31.36 1.67
N ASN A 215 -23.14 -32.29 1.24
CA ASN A 215 -24.59 -32.23 1.43
C ASN A 215 -25.09 -33.13 2.57
N GLY A 216 -24.16 -33.76 3.31
CA GLY A 216 -24.48 -34.60 4.46
C GLY A 216 -25.00 -36.00 4.11
N SER A 217 -25.29 -36.80 5.14
CA SER A 217 -25.63 -38.21 4.99
C SER A 217 -26.91 -38.42 4.16
N GLY A 218 -26.85 -39.30 3.15
CA GLY A 218 -28.00 -39.69 2.33
C GLY A 218 -28.20 -38.84 1.06
N HIS A 219 -27.33 -37.88 0.80
CA HIS A 219 -27.29 -37.09 -0.43
C HIS A 219 -25.94 -37.26 -1.13
N PHE A 220 -25.92 -37.08 -2.46
CA PHE A 220 -24.67 -36.90 -3.17
C PHE A 220 -24.06 -35.56 -2.78
N ASP A 221 -22.74 -35.55 -2.61
CA ASP A 221 -21.99 -34.31 -2.52
C ASP A 221 -21.93 -33.64 -3.89
N GLU A 222 -21.45 -32.40 -3.92
CA GLU A 222 -21.42 -31.57 -5.11
C GLU A 222 -20.02 -30.99 -5.35
N LEU A 223 -19.58 -30.98 -6.60
CA LEU A 223 -18.40 -30.26 -7.03
C LEU A 223 -18.87 -29.03 -7.82
N LYS A 224 -18.65 -27.84 -7.24
CA LYS A 224 -18.91 -26.57 -7.90
C LYS A 224 -17.67 -26.11 -8.64
N VAL A 225 -17.74 -26.07 -9.96
CA VAL A 225 -16.64 -25.71 -10.85
C VAL A 225 -16.88 -24.32 -11.39
N THR A 226 -15.86 -23.46 -11.31
CA THR A 226 -15.93 -22.04 -11.67
C THR A 226 -14.87 -21.73 -12.71
N ASN A 227 -15.31 -21.21 -13.86
CA ASN A 227 -14.39 -20.65 -14.84
C ASN A 227 -13.91 -19.29 -14.32
N ASN A 228 -12.71 -19.29 -13.78
CA ASN A 228 -12.05 -18.07 -13.34
C ASN A 228 -11.28 -17.40 -14.46
N GLY A 229 -11.04 -18.03 -15.60
CA GLY A 229 -10.29 -17.47 -16.72
C GLY A 229 -10.96 -16.32 -17.45
N SER A 230 -10.29 -15.80 -18.48
CA SER A 230 -10.79 -14.71 -19.33
C SER A 230 -11.59 -15.17 -20.56
N ALA A 231 -11.62 -16.48 -20.84
CA ALA A 231 -12.25 -17.05 -22.02
C ALA A 231 -13.28 -18.14 -21.64
N PRO A 232 -14.33 -18.37 -22.46
CA PRO A 232 -15.23 -19.49 -22.26
C PRO A 232 -14.49 -20.83 -22.44
N LEU A 233 -14.88 -21.84 -21.66
CA LEU A 233 -14.43 -23.21 -21.81
C LEU A 233 -15.54 -24.05 -22.45
N PHE A 234 -15.18 -24.99 -23.31
CA PHE A 234 -16.09 -25.90 -24.02
C PHE A 234 -15.78 -27.35 -23.66
N ASN A 235 -16.76 -28.22 -23.81
CA ASN A 235 -16.63 -29.67 -23.59
C ASN A 235 -15.98 -30.04 -22.25
N VAL A 236 -16.37 -29.36 -21.16
CA VAL A 236 -15.75 -29.52 -19.84
C VAL A 236 -16.06 -30.90 -19.26
N THR A 237 -15.01 -31.63 -18.89
CA THR A 237 -15.03 -32.97 -18.28
C THR A 237 -14.00 -33.07 -17.15
N PHE A 238 -14.05 -34.18 -16.41
CA PHE A 238 -13.18 -34.45 -15.27
C PHE A 238 -12.49 -35.78 -15.45
N ASP A 239 -11.22 -35.84 -15.07
CA ASP A 239 -10.47 -37.07 -14.95
C ASP A 239 -9.93 -37.22 -13.52
N VAL A 240 -9.94 -38.46 -13.03
CA VAL A 240 -9.49 -38.82 -11.68
C VAL A 240 -8.14 -39.51 -11.83
N PRO A 241 -7.06 -39.01 -11.19
CA PRO A 241 -5.73 -39.63 -11.29
C PRO A 241 -5.77 -41.11 -10.90
N GLU A 242 -5.00 -41.96 -11.58
CA GLU A 242 -5.03 -43.43 -11.40
C GLU A 242 -4.81 -43.91 -9.96
N GLY A 243 -4.14 -43.10 -9.12
CA GLY A 243 -3.91 -43.38 -7.70
C GLY A 243 -5.10 -43.10 -6.78
N LEU A 244 -6.10 -42.34 -7.24
CA LEU A 244 -7.24 -41.90 -6.44
C LEU A 244 -8.46 -42.78 -6.74
N LYS A 245 -8.85 -43.59 -5.76
CA LYS A 245 -9.97 -44.55 -5.88
C LYS A 245 -11.18 -44.06 -5.09
N GLY A 246 -12.38 -44.39 -5.57
CA GLY A 246 -13.62 -44.16 -4.84
C GLY A 246 -14.29 -42.81 -5.09
N ILE A 247 -13.86 -42.05 -6.11
CA ILE A 247 -14.56 -40.85 -6.56
C ILE A 247 -15.32 -41.17 -7.85
N THR A 248 -16.57 -40.74 -7.93
CA THR A 248 -17.38 -40.87 -9.16
C THR A 248 -18.15 -39.59 -9.43
N PHE A 249 -17.90 -38.98 -10.59
CA PHE A 249 -18.63 -37.80 -11.07
C PHE A 249 -19.89 -38.23 -11.83
N HIS A 250 -21.04 -37.71 -11.41
CA HIS A 250 -22.32 -37.93 -12.08
C HIS A 250 -22.61 -36.76 -13.01
N GLN A 251 -22.06 -36.84 -14.22
CA GLN A 251 -22.28 -35.87 -15.28
C GLN A 251 -22.81 -36.58 -16.53
N ASP A 252 -23.92 -36.08 -17.09
CA ASP A 252 -24.47 -36.57 -18.36
C ASP A 252 -23.66 -36.02 -19.55
N GLY A 253 -22.44 -36.57 -19.71
CA GLY A 253 -21.51 -36.18 -20.77
C GLY A 253 -20.84 -34.80 -20.55
N PRO A 254 -19.99 -34.36 -21.50
CA PRO A 254 -19.24 -33.11 -21.38
C PRO A 254 -20.17 -31.89 -21.27
N LEU A 255 -19.82 -30.94 -20.40
CA LEU A 255 -20.53 -29.67 -20.33
C LEU A 255 -20.19 -28.85 -21.58
N LYS A 256 -21.19 -28.60 -22.42
CA LYS A 256 -21.00 -27.97 -23.73
C LYS A 256 -20.30 -26.61 -23.66
N ARG A 257 -20.60 -25.79 -22.65
CA ARG A 257 -20.03 -24.43 -22.51
C ARG A 257 -20.08 -23.93 -21.07
N LEU A 258 -18.96 -23.40 -20.59
CA LEU A 258 -18.82 -22.68 -19.33
C LEU A 258 -18.26 -21.27 -19.57
N PRO A 259 -19.11 -20.23 -19.58
CA PRO A 259 -18.66 -18.85 -19.78
C PRO A 259 -17.71 -18.36 -18.68
N ALA A 260 -16.86 -17.40 -19.01
CA ALA A 260 -15.97 -16.73 -18.05
C ALA A 260 -16.77 -16.12 -16.88
N GLY A 261 -16.28 -16.33 -15.66
CA GLY A 261 -16.92 -15.86 -14.43
C GLY A 261 -18.19 -16.60 -14.02
N LYS A 262 -18.55 -17.71 -14.69
CA LYS A 262 -19.69 -18.55 -14.33
C LYS A 262 -19.24 -19.85 -13.66
N SER A 263 -20.17 -20.44 -12.92
CA SER A 263 -20.00 -21.74 -12.28
C SER A 263 -21.09 -22.70 -12.72
N PHE A 264 -20.76 -23.99 -12.66
CA PHE A 264 -21.75 -25.08 -12.71
C PHE A 264 -21.44 -26.08 -11.61
N THR A 265 -22.38 -26.98 -11.35
CA THR A 265 -22.24 -27.99 -10.30
C THR A 265 -22.47 -29.37 -10.86
N VAL A 266 -21.65 -30.33 -10.43
CA VAL A 266 -21.78 -31.75 -10.75
C VAL A 266 -21.94 -32.53 -9.45
N ARG A 267 -22.82 -33.55 -9.45
CA ARG A 267 -22.97 -34.43 -8.31
C ARG A 267 -21.79 -35.39 -8.26
N VAL A 268 -21.27 -35.65 -7.07
CA VAL A 268 -20.11 -36.51 -6.86
C VAL A 268 -20.41 -37.50 -5.74
N ASP A 269 -20.05 -38.75 -5.97
CA ASP A 269 -20.03 -39.77 -4.93
C ASP A 269 -18.58 -40.00 -4.47
N ALA A 270 -18.40 -40.05 -3.15
CA ALA A 270 -17.13 -40.34 -2.48
C ALA A 270 -17.34 -41.60 -1.61
N ALA A 271 -16.77 -42.72 -2.07
CA ALA A 271 -16.97 -44.03 -1.49
C ALA A 271 -16.58 -44.07 0.00
N GLY A 272 -17.53 -44.52 0.82
CA GLY A 272 -17.32 -44.70 2.26
C GLY A 272 -17.48 -43.43 3.11
N LYS A 273 -17.63 -42.23 2.51
CA LYS A 273 -17.73 -40.97 3.27
C LYS A 273 -18.89 -40.94 4.25
N HIS A 274 -20.03 -41.50 3.88
CA HIS A 274 -21.24 -41.53 4.71
C HIS A 274 -21.53 -42.90 5.34
N THR A 275 -20.57 -43.84 5.29
CA THR A 275 -20.73 -45.17 5.88
C THR A 275 -19.90 -45.30 7.16
N MET A 276 -20.32 -46.18 8.07
CA MET A 276 -19.65 -46.37 9.37
C MET A 276 -18.22 -46.93 9.26
N GLY A 277 -17.73 -47.25 8.06
CA GLY A 277 -16.38 -47.78 7.81
C GLY A 277 -15.32 -46.71 7.53
N GLY A 278 -15.70 -45.43 7.42
CA GLY A 278 -14.80 -44.34 7.06
C GLY A 278 -14.59 -44.18 5.56
N SER A 279 -14.19 -42.96 5.14
CA SER A 279 -13.88 -42.65 3.74
C SER A 279 -12.60 -43.35 3.29
N ILE A 280 -12.63 -43.98 2.11
CA ILE A 280 -11.40 -44.45 1.43
C ILE A 280 -10.76 -43.35 0.58
N VAL A 281 -11.48 -42.25 0.37
CA VAL A 281 -11.02 -41.05 -0.33
C VAL A 281 -10.33 -40.13 0.67
N PRO A 282 -9.10 -39.66 0.42
CA PRO A 282 -8.44 -38.64 1.22
C PRO A 282 -9.27 -37.36 1.30
N ASP A 283 -9.16 -36.61 2.40
CA ASP A 283 -9.86 -35.33 2.55
C ASP A 283 -9.38 -34.26 1.56
N GLN A 284 -8.15 -34.42 1.04
CA GLN A 284 -7.50 -33.50 0.12
C GLN A 284 -6.88 -34.27 -1.04
N PHE A 285 -7.18 -33.84 -2.27
CA PHE A 285 -6.70 -34.50 -3.49
C PHE A 285 -6.79 -33.57 -4.69
N ASP A 286 -6.08 -33.91 -5.76
CA ASP A 286 -6.15 -33.20 -7.04
C ASP A 286 -7.03 -33.95 -8.04
N ILE A 287 -7.74 -33.19 -8.88
CA ILE A 287 -8.48 -33.70 -10.05
C ILE A 287 -8.03 -32.97 -11.30
N LEU A 288 -8.15 -33.61 -12.46
CA LEU A 288 -7.86 -32.96 -13.73
C LEU A 288 -9.15 -32.47 -14.38
N VAL A 289 -9.23 -31.16 -14.64
CA VAL A 289 -10.32 -30.59 -15.43
C VAL A 289 -9.85 -30.47 -16.87
N LEU A 290 -10.58 -31.11 -17.78
CA LEU A 290 -10.31 -31.13 -19.21
C LEU A 290 -11.36 -30.29 -19.94
N ALA A 291 -10.94 -29.43 -20.85
CA ALA A 291 -11.82 -28.62 -21.68
C ALA A 291 -11.16 -28.23 -23.01
N GLU A 292 -11.90 -27.51 -23.83
CA GLU A 292 -11.44 -26.93 -25.08
C GLU A 292 -11.66 -25.41 -25.07
N LEU A 293 -10.76 -24.68 -25.73
CA LEU A 293 -10.93 -23.25 -26.02
C LEU A 293 -11.75 -23.06 -27.30
N GLU A 294 -12.11 -21.81 -27.58
CA GLU A 294 -12.91 -21.46 -28.76
C GLU A 294 -12.24 -21.83 -30.09
N ASP A 295 -10.90 -21.86 -30.13
CA ASP A 295 -10.10 -22.29 -31.27
C ASP A 295 -9.85 -23.82 -31.31
N SER A 296 -10.57 -24.59 -30.49
CA SER A 296 -10.41 -26.05 -30.31
C SER A 296 -9.06 -26.46 -29.71
N THR A 297 -8.28 -25.53 -29.15
CA THR A 297 -7.08 -25.87 -28.38
C THR A 297 -7.48 -26.61 -27.10
N ALA A 298 -6.84 -27.75 -26.84
CA ALA A 298 -7.02 -28.50 -25.61
C ALA A 298 -6.54 -27.70 -24.40
N PHE A 299 -7.35 -27.69 -23.35
CA PHE A 299 -7.06 -27.07 -22.07
C PHE A 299 -7.18 -28.15 -20.98
N GLN A 300 -6.16 -28.22 -20.12
CA GLN A 300 -6.17 -29.07 -18.95
C GLN A 300 -5.60 -28.30 -17.78
N GLU A 301 -6.26 -28.39 -16.63
CA GLU A 301 -5.77 -27.80 -15.38
C GLU A 301 -6.05 -28.76 -14.23
N GLU A 302 -5.00 -29.00 -13.44
CA GLU A 302 -5.09 -29.75 -12.21
C GLU A 302 -5.63 -28.83 -11.11
N VAL A 303 -6.65 -29.29 -10.41
CA VAL A 303 -7.36 -28.51 -9.39
C VAL A 303 -7.35 -29.26 -8.08
N PHE A 304 -6.81 -28.61 -7.06
CA PHE A 304 -6.80 -29.09 -5.69
C PHE A 304 -8.18 -28.98 -5.05
N ILE A 305 -8.64 -30.07 -4.45
CA ILE A 305 -9.93 -30.20 -3.77
C ILE A 305 -9.70 -30.48 -2.29
N ASP A 306 -10.36 -29.70 -1.44
CA ASP A 306 -10.52 -29.99 -0.01
C ASP A 306 -11.99 -30.31 0.28
N MET A 307 -12.25 -31.50 0.80
CA MET A 307 -13.60 -31.99 1.12
C MET A 307 -14.22 -31.28 2.33
N ASN A 308 -13.42 -30.63 3.17
CA ASN A 308 -13.85 -29.89 4.35
C ASN A 308 -14.15 -28.41 4.07
N GLY A 309 -13.74 -27.92 2.90
CA GLY A 309 -14.19 -26.65 2.32
C GLY A 309 -13.39 -25.40 2.66
#